data_AF-A0A356EKH9-F1
#
_entry.id   AF-A0A356EKH9-F1
#
_cell.length_a   1.000
_cell.length_b   1.000
_cell.length_c   1.000
_cell.angle_alpha   90.00
_cell.angle_beta   90.00
_cell.angle_gamma   90.00
#
_symmetry.space_group_name_H-M   'P 1'
#
loop_
_entity.id
_entity.type
_entity.pdbx_description
1 polymer ?
#
loop_
_entity_poly.entity_id
_entity_poly.type
_entity_poly.pdbx_seq_one_letter_code
_entity_poly.pdbx_strand_id
1 'polypeptide(L)'
;MPMSRDAIVRILLTVTLFASAVNVWAGVSIDMVPVDNSGNVADGTGYGAVGYSYQIGKYEVTAAQYAAFLNAVAATDPYGLYSTSMWTALSGCKIQRSGESGSYTYSVASDYSNRPVNCVSWYDALRFVNWLQNGQGNGSTEQGTYTITGTGPDWTVGIPSAAVRATWTAGNGHWVLPSENEWYKAAYHKNDGPTGNYWDYPTGVDAPSTPGHDMTETTNPGNNANYWGTSIPLDSPYYTTNRGEFQLSDSAYGTYDQGGNVWEWNQTRIALRGGSFVYPSAALLATARGGYGTGGPLVPEFETPDVGFRVAFVPESIPGDTNRDGKVDDDDAKTLAAHWGQTGGWAQGDFNNDTVINTLDTAILAAHWGHGVTVEQGNPSTAVPEPTVLAMLACLVLVVGGRRARGENVLRARP
;
A
#
# COMPACT_ATOMS: atom_id res chain seq x y z
N MET A 1 -12.69 24.31 -75.13
CA MET A 1 -12.68 22.85 -74.91
C MET A 1 -11.24 22.38 -74.74
N PRO A 2 -10.97 21.34 -73.92
CA PRO A 2 -10.15 21.48 -72.71
C PRO A 2 -8.77 20.80 -72.76
N MET A 3 -7.98 21.08 -71.71
CA MET A 3 -6.70 20.47 -71.33
C MET A 3 -6.76 18.94 -71.11
N SER A 4 -5.66 18.25 -71.44
CA SER A 4 -5.24 16.96 -70.84
C SER A 4 -3.73 17.00 -70.62
N ARG A 5 -3.23 16.92 -69.37
CA ARG A 5 -2.69 15.69 -68.71
C ARG A 5 -1.54 15.07 -69.53
N ASP A 6 -0.28 14.96 -69.12
CA ASP A 6 0.33 14.84 -67.79
C ASP A 6 1.81 15.23 -67.87
N ALA A 7 2.27 16.08 -66.94
CA ALA A 7 3.69 16.32 -66.68
C ALA A 7 4.09 15.50 -65.43
N ILE A 8 4.86 14.45 -65.63
CA ILE A 8 5.40 13.61 -64.56
C ILE A 8 6.55 14.38 -63.90
N VAL A 9 6.27 15.05 -62.78
CA VAL A 9 7.27 15.60 -61.86
C VAL A 9 7.66 14.50 -60.87
N ARG A 10 8.91 14.05 -60.92
CA ARG A 10 9.49 13.13 -59.92
C ARG A 10 9.73 13.89 -58.61
N ILE A 11 8.88 13.67 -57.62
CA ILE A 11 9.12 14.07 -56.23
C ILE A 11 9.85 12.91 -55.54
N LEU A 12 11.12 13.12 -55.19
CA LEU A 12 11.87 12.23 -54.31
C LEU A 12 11.40 12.50 -52.87
N LEU A 13 10.64 11.58 -52.27
CA LEU A 13 10.27 11.63 -50.86
C LEU A 13 11.37 10.92 -50.05
N THR A 14 12.23 11.71 -49.40
CA THR A 14 13.15 11.22 -48.37
C THR A 14 12.33 11.00 -47.09
N VAL A 15 11.96 9.75 -46.80
CA VAL A 15 11.34 9.38 -45.52
C VAL A 15 12.46 9.22 -44.50
N THR A 16 12.69 10.26 -43.69
CA THR A 16 13.57 10.17 -42.52
C THR A 16 12.83 9.39 -41.44
N LEU A 17 13.13 8.09 -41.31
CA LEU A 17 12.61 7.25 -40.26
C LEU A 17 13.29 7.64 -38.93
N PHE A 18 12.65 8.50 -38.13
CA PHE A 18 13.03 8.66 -36.73
C PHE A 18 12.59 7.40 -36.00
N ALA A 19 13.49 6.43 -35.86
CA ALA A 19 13.33 5.36 -34.89
C ALA A 19 13.42 5.99 -33.49
N SER A 20 12.27 6.30 -32.91
CA SER A 20 12.19 6.54 -31.47
C SER A 20 12.53 5.21 -30.81
N ALA A 21 13.70 5.13 -30.20
CA ALA A 21 14.03 4.03 -29.33
C ALA A 21 13.04 4.07 -28.17
N VAL A 22 12.02 3.22 -28.22
CA VAL A 22 11.16 2.96 -27.07
C VAL A 22 12.04 2.17 -26.11
N ASN A 23 12.66 2.86 -25.15
CA ASN A 23 13.31 2.18 -24.04
C ASN A 23 12.21 1.43 -23.30
N VAL A 24 12.16 0.11 -23.47
CA VAL A 24 11.33 -0.76 -22.63
C VAL A 24 12.11 -0.92 -21.34
N TRP A 25 11.79 -0.10 -20.34
CA TRP A 25 12.33 -0.25 -19.00
C TRP A 25 11.74 -1.54 -18.43
N ALA A 26 12.59 -2.47 -17.99
CA ALA A 26 12.13 -3.54 -17.12
C ALA A 26 11.70 -2.87 -15.80
N GLY A 27 10.40 -2.88 -15.51
CA GLY A 27 9.87 -2.29 -14.28
C GLY A 27 10.46 -2.97 -13.04
N VAL A 28 10.60 -2.22 -11.96
CA VAL A 28 10.90 -2.76 -10.64
C VAL A 28 9.71 -3.59 -10.14
N SER A 29 10.04 -4.73 -9.54
CA SER A 29 9.08 -5.52 -8.76
C SER A 29 9.20 -5.15 -7.30
N ILE A 30 8.06 -4.93 -6.64
CA ILE A 30 7.98 -4.81 -5.19
C ILE A 30 7.37 -6.11 -4.66
N ASP A 31 8.08 -6.80 -3.77
CA ASP A 31 7.56 -8.00 -3.11
C ASP A 31 6.53 -7.55 -2.06
N MET A 32 5.30 -8.00 -2.20
CA MET A 32 4.17 -7.58 -1.35
C MET A 32 3.64 -8.77 -0.54
N VAL A 33 3.13 -8.48 0.67
CA VAL A 33 2.40 -9.44 1.50
C VAL A 33 1.00 -8.91 1.83
N PRO A 34 -0.02 -9.79 1.89
CA PRO A 34 -1.37 -9.39 2.26
C PRO A 34 -1.47 -9.06 3.75
N VAL A 35 -2.27 -8.05 4.07
CA VAL A 35 -2.68 -7.71 5.43
C VAL A 35 -4.21 -7.68 5.49
N ASP A 36 -4.78 -8.74 6.06
CA ASP A 36 -6.21 -8.96 6.21
C ASP A 36 -6.66 -8.64 7.66
N ASN A 37 -7.73 -9.26 8.17
CA ASN A 37 -8.45 -8.90 9.39
C ASN A 37 -9.06 -7.50 9.29
N SER A 38 -9.72 -7.23 8.16
CA SER A 38 -10.48 -6.00 7.94
C SER A 38 -11.43 -5.72 9.12
N GLY A 39 -11.50 -4.46 9.56
CA GLY A 39 -12.34 -4.04 10.68
C GLY A 39 -11.78 -4.37 12.06
N ASN A 40 -10.50 -4.76 12.15
CA ASN A 40 -9.83 -5.00 13.42
C ASN A 40 -9.84 -3.75 14.32
N VAL A 41 -9.93 -3.99 15.62
CA VAL A 41 -9.90 -2.93 16.64
C VAL A 41 -8.48 -2.39 16.75
N ALA A 42 -8.35 -1.09 17.06
CA ALA A 42 -7.05 -0.48 17.33
C ALA A 42 -6.41 -1.06 18.59
N ASP A 43 -5.08 -1.03 18.64
CA ASP A 43 -4.30 -1.27 19.85
C ASP A 43 -4.66 -0.24 20.94
N GLY A 44 -4.29 -0.52 22.19
CA GLY A 44 -4.38 0.43 23.31
C GLY A 44 -3.63 1.75 23.06
N THR A 45 -2.67 1.79 22.13
CA THR A 45 -2.03 3.02 21.64
C THR A 45 -2.92 3.91 20.77
N GLY A 46 -4.07 3.41 20.30
CA GLY A 46 -4.99 4.09 19.39
C GLY A 46 -4.68 3.89 17.91
N TYR A 47 -3.72 3.04 17.56
CA TYR A 47 -3.32 2.76 16.18
C TYR A 47 -3.63 1.33 15.75
N GLY A 48 -3.55 1.08 14.44
CA GLY A 48 -3.62 -0.25 13.86
C GLY A 48 -5.01 -0.67 13.38
N ALA A 49 -6.07 0.10 13.63
CA ALA A 49 -7.39 -0.17 13.07
C ALA A 49 -7.42 0.12 11.56
N VAL A 50 -7.76 -0.90 10.75
CA VAL A 50 -7.90 -0.76 9.29
C VAL A 50 -9.16 -1.49 8.83
N GLY A 51 -10.06 -0.76 8.15
CA GLY A 51 -11.37 -1.26 7.71
C GLY A 51 -11.41 -1.94 6.34
N TYR A 52 -10.25 -2.36 5.83
CA TYR A 52 -10.12 -3.04 4.54
C TYR A 52 -8.83 -3.87 4.51
N SER A 53 -8.80 -4.88 3.64
CA SER A 53 -7.56 -5.59 3.30
C SER A 53 -6.71 -4.76 2.34
N TYR A 54 -5.40 -4.86 2.52
CA TYR A 54 -4.41 -4.21 1.66
C TYR A 54 -3.18 -5.12 1.56
N GLN A 55 -2.23 -4.72 0.73
CA GLN A 55 -0.91 -5.33 0.71
C GLN A 55 0.12 -4.31 1.15
N ILE A 56 1.19 -4.78 1.78
CA ILE A 56 2.32 -3.93 2.15
C ILE A 56 3.63 -4.55 1.66
N GLY A 57 4.62 -3.72 1.39
CA GLY A 57 5.95 -4.16 1.02
C GLY A 57 6.48 -5.13 2.07
N LYS A 58 6.83 -6.34 1.61
CA LYS A 58 7.47 -7.38 2.41
C LYS A 58 8.75 -6.86 3.07
N TYR A 59 9.42 -5.95 2.38
CA TYR A 59 10.65 -5.27 2.76
C TYR A 59 10.51 -3.75 2.55
N GLU A 60 11.46 -2.97 3.06
CA GLU A 60 11.64 -1.59 2.64
C GLU A 60 11.99 -1.49 1.14
N VAL A 61 11.75 -0.33 0.53
CA VAL A 61 12.19 -0.06 -0.84
C VAL A 61 13.71 -0.13 -0.90
N THR A 62 14.27 -0.89 -1.83
CA THR A 62 15.72 -1.08 -1.92
C THR A 62 16.42 0.05 -2.66
N ALA A 63 17.72 0.20 -2.43
CA ALA A 63 18.57 1.14 -3.16
C ALA A 63 18.52 0.90 -4.68
N ALA A 64 18.46 -0.36 -5.13
CA ALA A 64 18.32 -0.69 -6.57
C ALA A 64 16.96 -0.27 -7.14
N GLN A 65 15.87 -0.48 -6.40
CA GLN A 65 14.53 -0.04 -6.82
C GLN A 65 14.46 1.49 -6.92
N TYR A 66 15.03 2.20 -5.95
CA TYR A 66 15.07 3.66 -5.96
C TYR A 66 16.01 4.22 -7.05
N ALA A 67 17.14 3.57 -7.33
CA ALA A 67 18.01 3.98 -8.43
C ALA A 67 17.34 3.81 -9.80
N ALA A 68 16.49 2.79 -9.99
CA ALA A 68 15.68 2.66 -11.21
C ALA A 68 14.70 3.83 -11.35
N PHE A 69 14.03 4.24 -10.26
CA PHE A 69 13.20 5.44 -10.21
C PHE A 69 13.98 6.70 -10.60
N LEU A 70 15.13 6.95 -9.97
CA LEU A 70 15.98 8.11 -10.28
C LEU A 70 16.39 8.14 -11.77
N ASN A 71 16.80 7.00 -12.32
CA ASN A 71 17.15 6.93 -13.74
C ASN A 71 15.95 7.23 -14.65
N ALA A 72 14.72 6.90 -14.24
CA ALA A 72 13.52 7.12 -15.04
C ALA A 72 13.09 8.60 -15.07
N VAL A 73 13.24 9.33 -13.97
CA VAL A 73 12.64 10.67 -13.81
C VAL A 73 13.62 11.81 -13.49
N ALA A 74 14.84 11.50 -13.04
CA ALA A 74 15.76 12.46 -12.43
C ALA A 74 16.96 12.85 -13.31
N ALA A 75 16.83 12.81 -14.64
CA ALA A 75 17.91 13.26 -15.54
C ALA A 75 18.33 14.72 -15.27
N THR A 76 17.39 15.59 -14.90
CA THR A 76 17.61 16.98 -14.44
C THR A 76 17.49 17.12 -12.92
N ASP A 77 16.71 16.25 -12.29
CA ASP A 77 16.39 16.22 -10.86
C ASP A 77 15.88 17.56 -10.27
N PRO A 78 14.80 18.16 -10.82
CA PRO A 78 14.29 19.45 -10.37
C PRO A 78 13.68 19.42 -8.95
N TYR A 79 13.39 18.23 -8.42
CA TYR A 79 12.75 18.04 -7.12
C TYR A 79 13.72 17.60 -6.03
N GLY A 80 15.00 17.37 -6.37
CA GLY A 80 16.01 16.92 -5.42
C GLY A 80 15.78 15.50 -4.92
N LEU A 81 15.27 14.60 -5.78
CA LEU A 81 15.01 13.20 -5.48
C LEU A 81 16.29 12.43 -5.05
N TYR A 82 17.46 12.93 -5.48
CA TYR A 82 18.75 12.41 -5.07
C TYR A 82 19.42 13.34 -4.05
N SER A 83 19.60 12.81 -2.84
CA SER A 83 20.50 13.39 -1.85
C SER A 83 21.96 13.01 -2.14
N THR A 84 22.90 13.96 -2.11
CA THR A 84 24.34 13.61 -2.19
C THR A 84 24.79 12.68 -1.07
N SER A 85 24.08 12.71 0.07
CA SER A 85 24.30 11.85 1.23
C SER A 85 24.05 10.38 0.92
N MET A 86 23.27 10.04 -0.10
CA MET A 86 23.10 8.64 -0.55
C MET A 86 24.46 8.00 -0.85
N TRP A 87 25.39 8.74 -1.46
CA TRP A 87 26.75 8.28 -1.73
C TRP A 87 27.73 8.61 -0.59
N THR A 88 27.72 9.88 -0.14
CA THR A 88 28.81 10.42 0.69
C THR A 88 28.69 10.08 2.17
N ALA A 89 27.48 9.88 2.69
CA ALA A 89 27.31 9.53 4.10
C ALA A 89 27.83 8.12 4.36
N LEU A 90 28.48 7.90 5.51
CA LEU A 90 29.03 6.59 5.89
C LEU A 90 27.95 5.49 5.81
N SER A 91 26.78 5.77 6.36
CA SER A 91 25.60 4.89 6.37
C SER A 91 24.60 5.12 5.23
N GLY A 92 24.94 5.91 4.20
CA GLY A 92 24.07 6.10 3.04
C GLY A 92 23.91 4.83 2.17
N CYS A 93 22.84 4.76 1.39
CA CYS A 93 22.44 3.61 0.56
C CYS A 93 23.33 3.35 -0.66
N LYS A 94 24.38 4.15 -0.87
CA LYS A 94 25.40 4.03 -1.92
C LYS A 94 24.86 4.03 -3.35
N ILE A 95 23.83 4.83 -3.58
CA ILE A 95 23.47 5.29 -4.92
C ILE A 95 24.45 6.40 -5.31
N GLN A 96 25.13 6.24 -6.43
CA GLN A 96 26.05 7.22 -7.01
C GLN A 96 25.38 7.91 -8.21
N ARG A 97 25.38 9.24 -8.21
CA ARG A 97 25.03 10.05 -9.39
C ARG A 97 26.26 10.38 -10.23
N SER A 98 26.14 10.24 -11.55
CA SER A 98 27.15 10.64 -12.54
C SER A 98 26.50 11.51 -13.63
N GLY A 99 27.32 12.21 -14.43
CA GLY A 99 26.85 13.11 -15.49
C GLY A 99 26.54 14.52 -14.99
N GLU A 100 25.77 15.26 -15.80
CA GLU A 100 25.37 16.64 -15.55
C GLU A 100 23.84 16.80 -15.65
N SER A 101 23.29 17.89 -15.13
CA SER A 101 21.85 18.14 -15.16
C SER A 101 21.32 18.09 -16.60
N GLY A 102 20.24 17.32 -16.80
CA GLY A 102 19.69 16.95 -18.11
C GLY A 102 20.18 15.58 -18.63
N SER A 103 21.19 14.99 -17.98
CA SER A 103 21.81 13.71 -18.37
C SER A 103 22.31 12.89 -17.18
N TYR A 104 21.82 13.17 -15.97
CA TYR A 104 22.22 12.41 -14.79
C TYR A 104 21.88 10.92 -14.94
N THR A 105 22.81 10.08 -14.49
CA THR A 105 22.63 8.63 -14.37
C THR A 105 22.95 8.17 -12.97
N TYR A 106 22.29 7.13 -12.51
CA TYR A 106 22.38 6.64 -11.13
C TYR A 106 22.75 5.16 -11.10
N SER A 107 23.78 4.81 -10.34
CA SER A 107 24.22 3.42 -10.16
C SER A 107 24.36 3.09 -8.69
N VAL A 108 24.04 1.85 -8.30
CA VAL A 108 24.16 1.39 -6.91
C VAL A 108 25.40 0.53 -6.77
N ALA A 109 26.13 0.69 -5.65
CA ALA A 109 27.14 -0.30 -5.28
C ALA A 109 26.50 -1.70 -5.15
N SER A 110 27.14 -2.73 -5.70
CA SER A 110 26.57 -4.09 -5.80
C SER A 110 26.04 -4.60 -4.45
N ASP A 111 26.84 -4.40 -3.40
CA ASP A 111 26.60 -4.93 -2.05
C ASP A 111 25.54 -4.12 -1.26
N TYR A 112 24.97 -3.10 -1.91
CA TYR A 112 23.91 -2.24 -1.38
C TYR A 112 22.60 -2.38 -2.16
N SER A 113 22.59 -3.07 -3.31
CA SER A 113 21.42 -3.19 -4.20
C SER A 113 20.15 -3.69 -3.49
N ASN A 114 20.30 -4.60 -2.53
CA ASN A 114 19.20 -5.20 -1.75
C ASN A 114 19.05 -4.62 -0.33
N ARG A 115 19.78 -3.55 0.00
CA ARG A 115 19.63 -2.81 1.26
C ARG A 115 18.58 -1.71 1.10
N PRO A 116 17.93 -1.24 2.17
CA PRO A 116 16.94 -0.16 2.08
C PRO A 116 17.56 1.10 1.46
N VAL A 117 16.77 1.80 0.64
CA VAL A 117 17.07 3.20 0.33
C VAL A 117 16.94 4.03 1.62
N ASN A 118 17.86 4.96 1.80
CA ASN A 118 17.83 5.96 2.86
C ASN A 118 18.33 7.31 2.33
N CYS A 119 18.36 8.34 3.18
CA CYS A 119 18.59 9.72 2.75
C CYS A 119 17.51 10.19 1.78
N VAL A 120 16.25 9.88 2.09
CA VAL A 120 15.07 10.27 1.30
C VAL A 120 14.10 11.05 2.17
N SER A 121 13.50 12.08 1.58
CA SER A 121 12.47 12.88 2.21
C SER A 121 11.11 12.20 2.12
N TRP A 122 10.13 12.73 2.86
CA TRP A 122 8.75 12.26 2.76
C TRP A 122 8.18 12.50 1.37
N TYR A 123 8.55 13.62 0.72
CA TYR A 123 8.06 13.91 -0.64
C TYR A 123 8.69 12.97 -1.68
N ASP A 124 9.93 12.54 -1.49
CA ASP A 124 10.58 11.58 -2.39
C ASP A 124 9.87 10.24 -2.36
N ALA A 125 9.47 9.78 -1.16
CA ALA A 125 8.68 8.57 -1.00
C ALA A 125 7.33 8.67 -1.72
N LEU A 126 6.64 9.81 -1.63
CA LEU A 126 5.37 10.03 -2.36
C LEU A 126 5.57 10.07 -3.87
N ARG A 127 6.64 10.67 -4.36
CA ARG A 127 6.99 10.74 -5.79
C ARG A 127 7.35 9.36 -6.34
N PHE A 128 8.06 8.54 -5.56
CA PHE A 128 8.30 7.14 -5.87
C PHE A 128 6.99 6.36 -5.99
N VAL A 129 6.05 6.58 -5.06
CA VAL A 129 4.71 5.95 -5.13
C VAL A 129 3.94 6.39 -6.38
N ASN A 130 3.95 7.68 -6.71
CA ASN A 130 3.32 8.17 -7.94
C ASN A 130 3.97 7.57 -9.19
N TRP A 131 5.29 7.38 -9.19
CA TRP A 131 6.00 6.70 -10.27
C TRP A 131 5.58 5.23 -10.42
N LEU A 132 5.41 4.48 -9.31
CA LEU A 132 4.81 3.14 -9.34
C LEU A 132 3.38 3.18 -9.93
N GLN A 133 2.55 4.13 -9.47
CA GLN A 133 1.17 4.29 -9.94
C GLN A 133 1.10 4.58 -11.45
N ASN A 134 2.06 5.34 -11.97
CA ASN A 134 2.12 5.74 -13.37
C ASN A 134 2.87 4.74 -14.28
N GLY A 135 3.04 3.50 -13.83
CA GLY A 135 3.62 2.44 -14.65
C GLY A 135 5.13 2.56 -14.84
N GLN A 136 5.83 3.26 -13.94
CA GLN A 136 7.29 3.25 -13.79
C GLN A 136 8.09 3.80 -14.98
N GLY A 137 7.43 4.53 -15.88
CA GLY A 137 8.08 5.25 -16.98
C GLY A 137 8.54 6.65 -16.59
N ASN A 138 8.55 7.55 -17.56
CA ASN A 138 8.81 8.99 -17.37
C ASN A 138 7.53 9.79 -17.07
N GLY A 139 6.51 9.13 -16.50
CA GLY A 139 5.26 9.76 -16.10
C GLY A 139 5.46 10.80 -15.00
N SER A 140 4.42 11.58 -14.71
CA SER A 140 4.50 12.61 -13.66
C SER A 140 4.82 11.98 -12.31
N THR A 141 5.68 12.62 -11.52
CA THR A 141 5.85 12.30 -10.09
C THR A 141 4.93 13.14 -9.20
N GLU A 142 4.31 14.18 -9.74
CA GLU A 142 3.46 15.12 -9.00
C GLU A 142 1.97 14.76 -9.09
N GLN A 143 1.59 13.90 -10.04
CA GLN A 143 0.23 13.42 -10.25
C GLN A 143 0.23 11.91 -10.31
N GLY A 144 -0.61 11.26 -9.50
CA GLY A 144 -0.76 9.82 -9.40
C GLY A 144 -1.78 9.53 -8.30
N THR A 145 -1.44 8.67 -7.34
CA THR A 145 -2.22 8.54 -6.11
C THR A 145 -2.19 9.83 -5.28
N TYR A 146 -1.06 10.52 -5.29
CA TYR A 146 -0.88 11.81 -4.62
C TYR A 146 -0.87 12.94 -5.64
N THR A 147 -1.58 14.01 -5.33
CA THR A 147 -1.43 15.30 -6.04
C THR A 147 -0.51 16.18 -5.22
N ILE A 148 0.68 16.45 -5.77
CA ILE A 148 1.71 17.30 -5.16
C ILE A 148 1.77 18.60 -5.94
N THR A 149 1.62 19.73 -5.26
CA THR A 149 1.59 21.06 -5.87
C THR A 149 2.40 22.06 -5.06
N GLY A 150 2.84 23.15 -5.69
CA GLY A 150 3.70 24.15 -5.06
C GLY A 150 5.15 24.05 -5.54
N THR A 151 6.05 24.72 -4.82
CA THR A 151 7.50 24.72 -5.08
C THR A 151 8.25 24.99 -3.78
N GLY A 152 9.40 24.35 -3.55
CA GLY A 152 10.24 24.63 -2.37
C GLY A 152 9.57 24.21 -1.05
N PRO A 153 9.69 24.96 0.05
CA PRO A 153 9.11 24.57 1.35
C PRO A 153 7.56 24.61 1.38
N ASP A 154 6.91 25.12 0.33
CA ASP A 154 5.45 25.34 0.28
C ASP A 154 4.69 24.22 -0.46
N TRP A 155 5.22 22.99 -0.47
CA TRP A 155 4.54 21.85 -1.07
C TRP A 155 3.21 21.55 -0.36
N THR A 156 2.15 21.42 -1.15
CA THR A 156 0.85 20.94 -0.72
C THR A 156 0.59 19.57 -1.32
N VAL A 157 0.20 18.62 -0.47
CA VAL A 157 -0.07 17.24 -0.87
C VAL A 157 -1.52 16.86 -0.57
N GLY A 158 -2.23 16.38 -1.60
CA GLY A 158 -3.53 15.73 -1.45
C GLY A 158 -3.37 14.33 -0.87
N ILE A 159 -3.72 14.18 0.41
CA ILE A 159 -3.59 12.94 1.20
C ILE A 159 -4.95 12.23 1.24
N PRO A 160 -5.13 11.06 0.59
CA PRO A 160 -6.38 10.31 0.67
C PRO A 160 -6.60 9.80 2.10
N SER A 161 -7.77 10.08 2.66
CA SER A 161 -8.17 9.58 3.98
C SER A 161 -8.41 8.08 3.95
N ALA A 162 -8.47 7.44 5.11
CA ALA A 162 -8.84 6.03 5.20
C ALA A 162 -10.21 5.73 4.56
N ALA A 163 -11.18 6.65 4.68
CA ALA A 163 -12.48 6.54 4.04
C ALA A 163 -12.41 6.63 2.50
N VAL A 164 -11.51 7.47 1.97
CA VAL A 164 -11.26 7.55 0.53
C VAL A 164 -10.59 6.28 0.02
N ARG A 165 -9.53 5.81 0.70
CA ARG A 165 -8.85 4.55 0.35
C ARG A 165 -9.81 3.36 0.36
N ALA A 166 -10.71 3.34 1.35
CA ALA A 166 -11.76 2.33 1.44
C ALA A 166 -12.78 2.42 0.30
N THR A 167 -12.92 3.53 -0.42
CA THR A 167 -13.95 3.67 -1.46
C THR A 167 -13.36 3.69 -2.87
N TRP A 168 -12.10 3.28 -3.04
CA TRP A 168 -11.52 3.13 -4.36
C TRP A 168 -12.22 2.00 -5.13
N THR A 169 -13.11 2.43 -6.04
CA THR A 169 -14.00 1.64 -6.88
C THR A 169 -13.97 2.17 -8.32
N ALA A 170 -12.82 2.03 -9.00
CA ALA A 170 -12.63 2.12 -10.45
C ALA A 170 -11.14 2.29 -10.80
N GLY A 171 -10.59 1.38 -11.62
CA GLY A 171 -9.23 1.47 -12.15
C GLY A 171 -8.24 0.53 -11.46
N ASN A 172 -7.01 0.43 -12.00
CA ASN A 172 -5.94 -0.36 -11.39
C ASN A 172 -5.74 0.10 -9.93
N GLY A 173 -5.64 -0.84 -8.98
CA GLY A 173 -5.48 -0.54 -7.56
C GLY A 173 -4.34 0.45 -7.27
N HIS A 174 -4.32 0.99 -6.06
CA HIS A 174 -3.53 2.18 -5.76
C HIS A 174 -2.26 1.84 -4.97
N TRP A 175 -1.12 2.20 -5.53
CA TRP A 175 0.12 2.33 -4.76
C TRP A 175 0.01 3.52 -3.81
N VAL A 176 0.42 3.31 -2.57
CA VAL A 176 0.36 4.29 -1.48
C VAL A 176 1.63 4.20 -0.63
N LEU A 177 2.00 5.30 0.01
CA LEU A 177 2.74 5.23 1.27
C LEU A 177 1.74 4.75 2.35
N PRO A 178 2.08 3.74 3.17
CA PRO A 178 1.15 3.26 4.18
C PRO A 178 0.80 4.39 5.15
N SER A 179 -0.46 4.46 5.56
CA SER A 179 -0.87 5.23 6.73
C SER A 179 -0.23 4.66 7.98
N GLU A 180 -0.18 5.44 9.07
CA GLU A 180 0.37 4.93 10.32
C GLU A 180 -0.41 3.73 10.85
N ASN A 181 -1.73 3.67 10.63
CA ASN A 181 -2.53 2.50 10.99
C ASN A 181 -2.21 1.25 10.16
N GLU A 182 -2.06 1.39 8.84
CA GLU A 182 -1.66 0.27 7.97
C GLU A 182 -0.23 -0.19 8.31
N TRP A 183 0.69 0.74 8.54
CA TRP A 183 2.06 0.36 8.93
C TRP A 183 2.07 -0.37 10.28
N TYR A 184 1.34 0.18 11.27
CA TYR A 184 1.24 -0.36 12.62
C TYR A 184 0.63 -1.77 12.64
N LYS A 185 -0.49 -1.96 11.92
CA LYS A 185 -1.18 -3.25 11.85
C LYS A 185 -0.26 -4.33 11.29
N ALA A 186 0.41 -4.05 10.17
CA ALA A 186 1.34 -4.98 9.56
C ALA A 186 2.48 -5.39 10.50
N ALA A 187 2.94 -4.47 11.35
CA ALA A 187 4.05 -4.70 12.27
C ALA A 187 3.65 -5.49 13.51
N TYR A 188 2.56 -5.09 14.16
CA TYR A 188 2.30 -5.52 15.54
C TYR A 188 1.06 -6.39 15.71
N HIS A 189 0.07 -6.35 14.81
CA HIS A 189 -1.18 -7.09 15.03
C HIS A 189 -0.93 -8.60 15.00
N LYS A 190 -1.57 -9.35 15.90
CA LYS A 190 -1.30 -10.79 16.09
C LYS A 190 -1.84 -11.69 14.97
N ASN A 191 -2.53 -11.13 13.98
CA ASN A 191 -3.17 -11.84 12.88
C ASN A 191 -4.11 -12.98 13.36
N ASP A 192 -4.85 -12.72 14.44
CA ASP A 192 -5.71 -13.69 15.13
C ASP A 192 -7.20 -13.35 15.00
N GLY A 193 -7.59 -12.77 13.85
CA GLY A 193 -8.93 -12.25 13.57
C GLY A 193 -9.01 -10.72 13.70
N PRO A 194 -10.20 -10.12 13.58
CA PRO A 194 -10.42 -8.67 13.70
C PRO A 194 -10.36 -8.18 15.16
N THR A 195 -9.35 -8.61 15.90
CA THR A 195 -9.12 -8.30 17.32
C THR A 195 -8.32 -7.01 17.48
N GLY A 196 -8.28 -6.50 18.72
CA GLY A 196 -7.34 -5.45 19.14
C GLY A 196 -6.06 -6.03 19.76
N ASN A 197 -5.63 -7.23 19.36
CA ASN A 197 -4.46 -7.89 19.93
C ASN A 197 -3.22 -7.52 19.13
N TYR A 198 -2.22 -6.97 19.82
CA TYR A 198 -0.96 -6.54 19.23
C TYR A 198 0.22 -7.00 20.09
N TRP A 199 1.37 -7.22 19.45
CA TRP A 199 2.66 -7.48 20.07
C TRP A 199 3.36 -6.17 20.42
N ASP A 200 4.18 -6.16 21.46
CA ASP A 200 5.02 -5.00 21.78
C ASP A 200 6.10 -4.73 20.71
N TYR A 201 6.57 -5.79 20.02
CA TYR A 201 7.63 -5.72 19.02
C TYR A 201 7.21 -6.34 17.67
N PRO A 202 7.78 -5.88 16.54
CA PRO A 202 7.39 -6.40 15.21
C PRO A 202 7.75 -7.87 14.98
N THR A 203 8.70 -8.39 15.75
CA THR A 203 9.15 -9.79 15.72
C THR A 203 8.20 -10.75 16.45
N GLY A 204 7.00 -10.29 16.85
CA GLY A 204 5.98 -11.16 17.44
C GLY A 204 6.21 -11.49 18.92
N VAL A 205 6.89 -10.63 19.67
CA VAL A 205 7.15 -10.83 21.11
C VAL A 205 6.66 -9.67 21.97
N ASP A 206 6.31 -9.97 23.21
CA ASP A 206 5.90 -9.01 24.24
C ASP A 206 7.02 -8.81 25.28
N ALA A 207 7.09 -7.62 25.89
CA ALA A 207 8.01 -7.32 26.97
C ALA A 207 7.79 -8.28 28.18
N PRO A 208 8.83 -8.66 28.95
CA PRO A 208 10.20 -8.11 28.92
C PRO A 208 11.13 -8.73 27.88
N SER A 209 10.65 -9.65 27.03
CA SER A 209 11.45 -10.16 25.91
C SER A 209 11.64 -9.05 24.88
N THR A 210 12.85 -8.87 24.37
CA THR A 210 13.16 -7.89 23.32
C THR A 210 13.81 -8.58 22.13
N PRO A 211 13.72 -7.99 20.92
CA PRO A 211 14.54 -8.43 19.80
C PRO A 211 16.02 -8.47 20.17
N GLY A 212 16.75 -9.45 19.61
CA GLY A 212 18.20 -9.56 19.65
C GLY A 212 18.86 -9.10 18.34
N HIS A 213 20.14 -9.45 18.16
CA HIS A 213 20.96 -9.08 16.99
C HIS A 213 21.69 -10.28 16.36
N ASP A 214 21.17 -11.49 16.53
CA ASP A 214 21.84 -12.69 16.04
C ASP A 214 21.66 -12.83 14.52
N MET A 215 22.68 -12.40 13.76
CA MET A 215 22.74 -12.50 12.30
C MET A 215 22.73 -13.94 11.76
N THR A 216 22.98 -14.93 12.63
CA THR A 216 22.94 -16.36 12.24
C THR A 216 21.61 -17.02 12.57
N GLU A 217 20.77 -16.37 13.38
CA GLU A 217 19.54 -16.90 13.96
C GLU A 217 19.70 -18.27 14.68
N THR A 218 20.90 -18.58 15.17
CA THR A 218 21.20 -19.86 15.84
C THR A 218 20.92 -19.84 17.34
N THR A 219 21.05 -18.69 17.97
CA THR A 219 20.90 -18.49 19.42
C THR A 219 19.58 -17.85 19.80
N ASN A 220 18.93 -17.17 18.86
CA ASN A 220 17.65 -16.49 19.06
C ASN A 220 16.79 -16.51 17.78
N PRO A 221 16.40 -17.70 17.27
CA PRO A 221 15.64 -17.78 16.01
C PRO A 221 14.31 -17.04 16.10
N GLY A 222 14.07 -16.17 15.13
CA GLY A 222 12.79 -15.49 14.93
C GLY A 222 12.50 -14.31 15.84
N ASN A 223 13.51 -13.76 16.51
CA ASN A 223 13.36 -12.57 17.32
C ASN A 223 14.58 -11.64 17.19
N ASN A 224 14.99 -11.29 15.97
CA ASN A 224 16.14 -10.42 15.72
C ASN A 224 15.77 -9.20 14.86
N ALA A 225 16.49 -8.11 15.09
CA ALA A 225 16.32 -6.85 14.37
C ALA A 225 17.66 -6.12 14.26
N ASN A 226 17.80 -5.23 13.27
CA ASN A 226 18.99 -4.41 13.12
C ASN A 226 18.82 -3.07 13.86
N TYR A 227 19.26 -2.99 15.11
CA TYR A 227 19.16 -1.78 15.92
C TYR A 227 20.45 -1.53 16.71
N TRP A 228 20.55 -0.41 17.43
CA TRP A 228 21.73 -0.09 18.24
C TRP A 228 21.72 -0.85 19.56
N GLY A 229 22.79 -1.60 19.85
CA GLY A 229 22.91 -2.35 21.11
C GLY A 229 24.34 -2.66 21.54
N THR A 230 24.47 -3.33 22.69
CA THR A 230 25.74 -3.91 23.13
C THR A 230 26.03 -5.12 22.25
N SER A 231 27.00 -4.97 21.35
CA SER A 231 27.14 -5.67 20.05
C SER A 231 26.20 -5.12 18.98
N ILE A 232 26.79 -4.70 17.86
CA ILE A 232 26.07 -4.25 16.67
C ILE A 232 26.10 -5.40 15.65
N PRO A 233 24.97 -5.70 14.98
CA PRO A 233 24.91 -6.80 14.01
C PRO A 233 25.80 -6.57 12.79
N LEU A 234 26.08 -5.29 12.48
CA LEU A 234 26.92 -4.85 11.38
C LEU A 234 27.88 -3.75 11.85
N ASP A 235 29.06 -3.69 11.25
CA ASP A 235 30.04 -2.61 11.42
C ASP A 235 30.46 -2.08 10.04
N SER A 236 31.20 -0.97 10.05
CA SER A 236 31.76 -0.34 8.87
C SER A 236 32.38 -1.37 7.92
N PRO A 237 32.00 -1.37 6.63
CA PRO A 237 31.25 -0.30 5.95
C PRO A 237 29.71 -0.45 5.97
N TYR A 238 29.13 -1.45 6.64
CA TYR A 238 27.69 -1.74 6.57
C TYR A 238 26.95 -1.32 7.84
N TYR A 239 25.78 -0.72 7.67
CA TYR A 239 24.95 -0.21 8.78
C TYR A 239 23.50 -0.67 8.70
N THR A 240 22.98 -0.86 7.48
CA THR A 240 21.69 -1.51 7.21
C THR A 240 21.92 -2.95 6.79
N THR A 241 20.97 -3.86 7.02
CA THR A 241 21.00 -5.27 6.55
C THR A 241 20.52 -5.38 5.09
N ASN A 242 20.78 -6.54 4.46
CA ASN A 242 20.02 -6.86 3.25
C ASN A 242 18.55 -7.07 3.65
N ARG A 243 17.63 -6.79 2.73
CA ARG A 243 16.21 -7.07 2.95
C ARG A 243 16.01 -8.53 3.39
N GLY A 244 15.30 -8.74 4.50
CA GLY A 244 14.99 -10.08 5.00
C GLY A 244 16.20 -10.88 5.49
N GLU A 245 17.24 -10.21 6.00
CA GLU A 245 18.41 -10.87 6.59
C GLU A 245 18.01 -11.75 7.80
N PHE A 246 17.09 -11.27 8.65
CA PHE A 246 16.52 -12.04 9.76
C PHE A 246 15.30 -12.84 9.29
N GLN A 247 15.54 -13.93 8.58
CA GLN A 247 14.56 -14.70 7.83
C GLN A 247 13.44 -15.32 8.66
N LEU A 248 13.67 -15.56 9.96
CA LEU A 248 12.68 -16.12 10.87
C LEU A 248 11.93 -15.06 11.68
N SER A 249 12.31 -13.78 11.55
CA SER A 249 11.86 -12.68 12.39
C SER A 249 10.82 -11.78 11.70
N ASP A 250 10.04 -12.36 10.78
CA ASP A 250 8.91 -11.67 10.15
C ASP A 250 7.77 -11.41 11.13
N SER A 251 6.95 -10.40 10.82
CA SER A 251 5.72 -10.14 11.56
C SER A 251 4.68 -11.22 11.30
N ALA A 252 3.56 -11.19 12.03
CA ALA A 252 2.45 -12.10 11.82
C ALA A 252 1.80 -12.01 10.41
N TYR A 253 2.10 -10.96 9.64
CA TYR A 253 1.70 -10.80 8.23
C TYR A 253 2.84 -11.03 7.23
N GLY A 254 4.01 -11.47 7.68
CA GLY A 254 5.13 -11.83 6.82
C GLY A 254 5.99 -10.64 6.34
N THR A 255 5.90 -9.48 6.99
CA THR A 255 6.79 -8.35 6.72
C THR A 255 8.08 -8.46 7.52
N TYR A 256 9.19 -8.12 6.88
CA TYR A 256 10.52 -8.06 7.49
C TYR A 256 10.91 -6.61 7.78
N ASP A 257 11.84 -6.47 8.72
CA ASP A 257 12.58 -5.23 8.99
C ASP A 257 11.67 -4.03 9.39
N GLN A 258 10.41 -4.27 9.77
CA GLN A 258 9.56 -3.23 10.38
C GLN A 258 10.05 -2.83 11.78
N GLY A 259 10.89 -3.66 12.40
CA GLY A 259 11.68 -3.31 13.57
C GLY A 259 13.15 -3.15 13.18
N GLY A 260 13.68 -1.94 13.28
CA GLY A 260 15.08 -1.64 13.07
C GLY A 260 15.38 -1.31 11.62
N ASN A 261 16.62 -1.54 11.21
CA ASN A 261 17.19 -1.19 9.92
C ASN A 261 17.07 0.32 9.66
N VAL A 262 15.97 0.82 9.10
CA VAL A 262 15.71 2.26 8.94
C VAL A 262 14.35 2.64 9.50
N TRP A 263 14.26 3.87 10.02
CA TRP A 263 12.96 4.48 10.30
C TRP A 263 12.18 4.59 9.01
N GLU A 264 10.87 4.39 9.08
CA GLU A 264 10.04 4.39 7.88
C GLU A 264 9.08 5.57 7.83
N TRP A 265 9.15 6.33 6.73
CA TRP A 265 8.11 7.30 6.39
C TRP A 265 6.76 6.62 6.22
N ASN A 266 5.72 7.26 6.75
CA ASN A 266 4.33 6.90 6.53
C ASN A 266 3.53 8.17 6.17
N GLN A 267 2.27 7.99 5.77
CA GLN A 267 1.45 9.07 5.22
C GLN A 267 1.18 10.24 6.20
N THR A 268 1.32 10.04 7.51
CA THR A 268 0.97 11.08 8.50
C THR A 268 1.90 12.29 8.50
N ARG A 269 3.01 12.25 7.73
CA ARG A 269 3.99 13.34 7.53
C ARG A 269 4.81 13.72 8.78
N ILE A 270 4.30 13.45 9.98
CA ILE A 270 4.85 13.92 11.26
C ILE A 270 5.31 12.80 12.21
N ALA A 271 5.33 11.55 11.75
CA ALA A 271 5.76 10.42 12.55
C ALA A 271 6.50 9.40 11.70
N LEU A 272 7.62 8.92 12.22
CA LEU A 272 8.34 7.76 11.71
C LEU A 272 8.05 6.55 12.60
N ARG A 273 8.14 5.34 12.05
CA ARG A 273 7.89 4.10 12.79
C ARG A 273 9.00 3.08 12.57
N GLY A 274 9.16 2.18 13.53
CA GLY A 274 10.03 1.00 13.43
C GLY A 274 11.41 1.10 14.06
N GLY A 275 11.94 2.29 14.34
CA GLY A 275 13.33 2.45 14.79
C GLY A 275 14.33 2.28 13.65
N SER A 276 15.62 2.32 13.96
CA SER A 276 16.68 2.12 12.96
C SER A 276 17.96 1.59 13.62
N PHE A 277 18.98 1.30 12.82
CA PHE A 277 20.29 0.82 13.27
C PHE A 277 21.03 1.77 14.25
N VAL A 278 20.59 3.03 14.40
CA VAL A 278 21.19 3.99 15.36
C VAL A 278 20.42 4.16 16.66
N TYR A 279 19.26 3.51 16.82
CA TYR A 279 18.43 3.63 18.02
C TYR A 279 18.33 2.31 18.79
N PRO A 280 18.19 2.35 20.13
CA PRO A 280 18.06 1.14 20.93
C PRO A 280 16.73 0.41 20.69
N SER A 281 16.59 -0.80 21.23
CA SER A 281 15.37 -1.62 21.12
C SER A 281 14.10 -0.91 21.55
N ALA A 282 14.20 0.08 22.45
CA ALA A 282 13.07 0.92 22.85
C ALA A 282 12.42 1.69 21.66
N ALA A 283 13.16 1.94 20.58
CA ALA A 283 12.62 2.56 19.36
C ALA A 283 11.81 1.60 18.48
N LEU A 284 11.93 0.28 18.73
CA LEU A 284 11.20 -0.77 18.01
C LEU A 284 9.80 -1.03 18.60
N LEU A 285 9.50 -0.43 19.76
CA LEU A 285 8.25 -0.69 20.46
C LEU A 285 7.04 -0.18 19.68
N ALA A 286 5.91 -0.88 19.84
CA ALA A 286 4.63 -0.48 19.30
C ALA A 286 4.22 0.94 19.73
N THR A 287 4.62 1.36 20.93
CA THR A 287 4.43 2.72 21.47
C THR A 287 5.41 3.78 20.95
N ALA A 288 6.52 3.39 20.34
CA ALA A 288 7.60 4.31 19.96
C ALA A 288 7.35 5.00 18.62
N ARG A 289 7.27 6.32 18.63
CA ARG A 289 7.13 7.12 17.40
C ARG A 289 8.37 7.96 17.21
N GLY A 290 9.01 7.82 16.06
CA GLY A 290 10.15 8.64 15.69
C GLY A 290 9.68 10.07 15.47
N GLY A 291 10.37 10.99 16.14
CA GLY A 291 10.31 12.42 15.89
C GLY A 291 11.55 13.01 16.55
N TYR A 292 12.49 13.53 15.76
CA TYR A 292 13.86 13.81 16.22
C TYR A 292 13.90 14.44 17.64
N GLY A 293 14.44 13.65 18.57
CA GLY A 293 14.56 13.99 19.98
C GLY A 293 15.63 15.06 20.24
N THR A 294 15.36 16.29 19.80
CA THR A 294 15.96 17.54 20.33
C THR A 294 14.98 18.72 20.21
N GLY A 295 13.66 18.48 20.35
CA GLY A 295 12.67 19.56 20.53
C GLY A 295 12.21 20.30 19.27
N GLY A 296 12.36 19.71 18.07
CA GLY A 296 11.79 20.23 16.82
C GLY A 296 10.78 19.28 16.19
N PRO A 297 9.79 19.77 15.42
CA PRO A 297 8.89 18.91 14.65
C PRO A 297 9.67 18.15 13.57
N LEU A 298 9.24 16.94 13.23
CA LEU A 298 9.73 16.27 12.03
C LEU A 298 9.49 17.17 10.81
N VAL A 299 10.55 17.38 10.05
CA VAL A 299 10.55 18.21 8.84
C VAL A 299 10.50 17.26 7.65
N PRO A 300 9.40 17.24 6.88
CA PRO A 300 9.17 16.30 5.77
C PRO A 300 10.22 16.38 4.66
N GLU A 301 10.97 17.47 4.60
CA GLU A 301 12.06 17.74 3.68
C GLU A 301 13.39 17.11 4.12
N PHE A 302 13.49 16.54 5.32
CA PHE A 302 14.75 15.96 5.82
C PHE A 302 15.06 14.62 5.16
N GLU A 303 16.32 14.48 4.78
CA GLU A 303 16.90 13.29 4.15
C GLU A 303 18.03 12.76 5.03
N THR A 304 17.75 11.82 5.93
CA THR A 304 18.74 11.32 6.88
C THR A 304 19.15 9.87 6.60
N PRO A 305 20.39 9.46 6.92
CA PRO A 305 20.88 8.10 6.62
C PRO A 305 20.19 6.97 7.38
N ASP A 306 19.38 7.29 8.37
CA ASP A 306 18.64 6.34 9.19
C ASP A 306 17.15 6.29 8.87
N VAL A 307 16.70 6.99 7.82
CA VAL A 307 15.30 7.05 7.39
C VAL A 307 15.16 6.59 5.93
N GLY A 308 14.25 5.65 5.71
CA GLY A 308 13.80 5.14 4.42
C GLY A 308 12.27 5.05 4.39
N PHE A 309 11.74 4.11 3.61
CA PHE A 309 10.30 3.86 3.53
C PHE A 309 9.99 2.49 2.93
N ARG A 310 8.77 2.01 3.19
CA ARG A 310 8.12 0.95 2.41
C ARG A 310 6.85 1.47 1.78
N VAL A 311 6.35 0.75 0.77
CA VAL A 311 5.09 1.09 0.09
C VAL A 311 4.00 0.11 0.49
N ALA A 312 2.75 0.51 0.28
CA ALA A 312 1.58 -0.35 0.35
C ALA A 312 0.80 -0.28 -0.97
N PHE A 313 -0.06 -1.25 -1.19
CA PHE A 313 -0.98 -1.32 -2.30
C PHE A 313 -2.37 -1.61 -1.78
N VAL A 314 -3.30 -0.69 -2.03
CA VAL A 314 -4.72 -0.87 -1.69
C VAL A 314 -5.41 -1.42 -2.93
N PRO A 315 -5.87 -2.69 -2.91
CA PRO A 315 -6.61 -3.24 -4.03
C PRO A 315 -7.93 -2.51 -4.23
N GLU A 316 -8.50 -2.61 -5.43
CA GLU A 316 -9.85 -2.15 -5.68
C GLU A 316 -10.85 -2.91 -4.78
N SER A 317 -11.89 -2.21 -4.34
CA SER A 317 -12.97 -2.84 -3.60
C SER A 317 -13.75 -3.77 -4.53
N ILE A 318 -13.86 -5.05 -4.21
CA ILE A 318 -14.59 -6.03 -5.04
C ILE A 318 -16.09 -5.86 -4.76
N PRO A 319 -16.91 -5.44 -5.73
CA PRO A 319 -18.35 -5.33 -5.48
C PRO A 319 -18.92 -6.67 -5.03
N GLY A 320 -19.73 -6.66 -3.97
CA GLY A 320 -20.21 -7.90 -3.35
C GLY A 320 -19.43 -8.36 -2.12
N ASP A 321 -18.21 -7.88 -1.91
CA ASP A 321 -17.35 -8.23 -0.77
C ASP A 321 -17.58 -7.24 0.39
N THR A 322 -18.47 -7.59 1.32
CA THR A 322 -18.82 -6.75 2.47
C THR A 322 -17.70 -6.66 3.51
N ASN A 323 -16.98 -7.76 3.74
CA ASN A 323 -15.98 -7.86 4.80
C ASN A 323 -14.57 -7.46 4.31
N ARG A 324 -14.39 -7.38 2.99
CA ARG A 324 -13.17 -7.00 2.27
C ARG A 324 -12.03 -7.99 2.44
N ASP A 325 -12.34 -9.27 2.55
CA ASP A 325 -11.34 -10.35 2.63
C ASP A 325 -10.81 -10.75 1.23
N GLY A 326 -11.29 -10.09 0.17
CA GLY A 326 -10.90 -10.36 -1.20
C GLY A 326 -11.76 -11.42 -1.88
N LYS A 327 -12.80 -11.92 -1.21
CA LYS A 327 -13.72 -12.93 -1.72
C LYS A 327 -15.14 -12.39 -1.73
N VAL A 328 -15.98 -12.99 -2.57
CA VAL A 328 -17.43 -12.75 -2.54
C VAL A 328 -18.10 -14.08 -2.27
N ASP A 329 -18.52 -14.29 -1.03
CA ASP A 329 -19.02 -15.58 -0.55
C ASP A 329 -20.22 -15.48 0.42
N ASP A 330 -20.51 -16.59 1.11
CA ASP A 330 -21.64 -16.71 2.02
C ASP A 330 -21.59 -15.72 3.19
N ASP A 331 -20.40 -15.30 3.63
CA ASP A 331 -20.29 -14.33 4.73
C ASP A 331 -20.73 -12.94 4.29
N ASP A 332 -20.55 -12.60 3.02
CA ASP A 332 -21.05 -11.36 2.44
C ASP A 332 -22.57 -11.36 2.27
N ALA A 333 -23.10 -12.47 1.76
CA ALA A 333 -24.54 -12.63 1.63
C ALA A 333 -25.24 -12.55 2.99
N LYS A 334 -24.66 -13.13 4.04
CA LYS A 334 -25.18 -13.03 5.41
C LYS A 334 -25.16 -11.58 5.92
N THR A 335 -24.06 -10.86 5.68
CA THR A 335 -23.93 -9.46 6.11
C THR A 335 -24.94 -8.56 5.42
N LEU A 336 -25.08 -8.67 4.09
CA LEU A 336 -26.09 -7.94 3.33
C LEU A 336 -27.50 -8.28 3.82
N ALA A 337 -27.82 -9.58 4.01
CA ALA A 337 -29.13 -10.02 4.46
C ALA A 337 -29.49 -9.49 5.85
N ALA A 338 -28.51 -9.40 6.76
CA ALA A 338 -28.70 -8.86 8.10
C ALA A 338 -29.08 -7.36 8.11
N HIS A 339 -28.71 -6.62 7.06
CA HIS A 339 -28.95 -5.18 6.94
C HIS A 339 -30.03 -4.82 5.92
N TRP A 340 -30.77 -5.81 5.42
CA TRP A 340 -31.78 -5.61 4.39
C TRP A 340 -32.80 -4.50 4.70
N GLY A 341 -32.94 -3.56 3.78
CA GLY A 341 -33.86 -2.42 3.88
C GLY A 341 -33.47 -1.37 4.91
N GLN A 342 -32.30 -1.52 5.55
CA GLN A 342 -31.73 -0.51 6.43
C GLN A 342 -30.88 0.46 5.62
N THR A 343 -30.54 1.59 6.24
CA THR A 343 -29.52 2.48 5.71
C THR A 343 -28.14 2.04 6.18
N GLY A 344 -27.14 2.06 5.30
CA GLY A 344 -25.78 1.68 5.64
C GLY A 344 -24.81 2.04 4.52
N GLY A 345 -23.58 1.55 4.63
CA GLY A 345 -22.58 1.65 3.57
C GLY A 345 -22.12 0.28 3.11
N TRP A 346 -20.98 0.26 2.42
CA TRP A 346 -20.38 -0.94 1.84
C TRP A 346 -20.29 -2.13 2.81
N ALA A 347 -19.82 -1.89 4.05
CA ALA A 347 -19.66 -2.93 5.07
C ALA A 347 -20.99 -3.54 5.54
N GLN A 348 -22.12 -2.89 5.25
CA GLN A 348 -23.47 -3.42 5.50
C GLN A 348 -24.10 -4.03 4.24
N GLY A 349 -23.43 -3.94 3.09
CA GLY A 349 -23.92 -4.46 1.82
C GLY A 349 -24.61 -3.41 0.93
N ASP A 350 -24.31 -2.11 1.08
CA ASP A 350 -24.65 -1.11 0.07
C ASP A 350 -23.49 -0.98 -0.95
N PHE A 351 -23.62 -1.66 -2.08
CA PHE A 351 -22.58 -1.77 -3.11
C PHE A 351 -22.76 -0.77 -4.25
N ASN A 352 -23.94 -0.15 -4.39
CA ASN A 352 -24.19 0.91 -5.36
C ASN A 352 -24.07 2.33 -4.75
N ASN A 353 -23.82 2.41 -3.44
CA ASN A 353 -23.67 3.64 -2.66
C ASN A 353 -24.92 4.53 -2.70
N ASP A 354 -26.11 3.92 -2.77
CA ASP A 354 -27.42 4.60 -2.73
C ASP A 354 -27.96 4.82 -1.31
N THR A 355 -27.18 4.40 -0.30
CA THR A 355 -27.43 4.45 1.14
C THR A 355 -28.46 3.47 1.67
N VAL A 356 -29.08 2.62 0.83
CA VAL A 356 -30.14 1.69 1.22
C VAL A 356 -29.83 0.28 0.73
N ILE A 357 -29.62 -0.66 1.65
CA ILE A 357 -29.34 -2.05 1.30
C ILE A 357 -30.59 -2.71 0.72
N ASN A 358 -30.57 -3.02 -0.58
CA ASN A 358 -31.74 -3.48 -1.30
C ASN A 358 -31.41 -4.47 -2.44
N THR A 359 -32.40 -4.71 -3.30
CA THR A 359 -32.30 -5.66 -4.43
C THR A 359 -31.20 -5.33 -5.42
N LEU A 360 -30.83 -4.05 -5.57
CA LEU A 360 -29.74 -3.64 -6.44
C LEU A 360 -28.40 -4.13 -5.90
N ASP A 361 -28.19 -4.06 -4.58
CA ASP A 361 -26.97 -4.56 -3.95
C ASP A 361 -26.86 -6.08 -4.01
N THR A 362 -27.98 -6.78 -3.81
CA THR A 362 -27.99 -8.24 -4.00
C THR A 362 -27.65 -8.63 -5.43
N ALA A 363 -28.11 -7.86 -6.42
CA ALA A 363 -27.76 -8.11 -7.82
C ALA A 363 -26.26 -7.90 -8.07
N ILE A 364 -25.64 -6.90 -7.41
CA ILE A 364 -24.20 -6.66 -7.49
C ILE A 364 -23.43 -7.81 -6.83
N LEU A 365 -23.81 -8.23 -5.62
CA LEU A 365 -23.20 -9.36 -4.92
C LEU A 365 -23.29 -10.65 -5.74
N ALA A 366 -24.47 -10.96 -6.26
CA ALA A 366 -24.69 -12.16 -7.07
C ALA A 366 -23.86 -12.13 -8.38
N ALA A 367 -23.66 -10.95 -8.97
CA ALA A 367 -22.86 -10.80 -10.20
C ALA A 367 -21.37 -11.07 -9.97
N HIS A 368 -20.88 -10.95 -8.73
CA HIS A 368 -19.47 -11.13 -8.37
C HIS A 368 -19.23 -12.40 -7.52
N TRP A 369 -20.27 -13.21 -7.30
CA TRP A 369 -20.20 -14.40 -6.47
C TRP A 369 -19.06 -15.35 -6.89
N GLY A 370 -18.31 -15.84 -5.90
CA GLY A 370 -17.18 -16.74 -6.11
C GLY A 370 -15.89 -16.03 -6.58
N HIS A 371 -15.88 -14.70 -6.67
CA HIS A 371 -14.63 -13.95 -6.81
C HIS A 371 -13.69 -14.29 -5.64
N GLY A 372 -12.39 -14.42 -5.90
CA GLY A 372 -11.37 -14.67 -4.87
C GLY A 372 -11.36 -16.06 -4.21
N VAL A 373 -12.39 -16.88 -4.43
CA VAL A 373 -12.47 -18.23 -3.87
C VAL A 373 -11.61 -19.20 -4.69
N THR A 374 -10.51 -19.69 -4.10
CA THR A 374 -9.66 -20.72 -4.75
C THR A 374 -10.35 -22.09 -4.71
N VAL A 375 -10.31 -22.80 -5.84
CA VAL A 375 -11.12 -24.00 -6.12
C VAL A 375 -10.72 -25.24 -5.29
N GLU A 376 -9.80 -25.15 -4.32
CA GLU A 376 -9.39 -26.31 -3.52
C GLU A 376 -10.38 -26.70 -2.39
N GLN A 377 -11.46 -25.96 -2.19
CA GLN A 377 -12.59 -26.39 -1.34
C GLN A 377 -13.96 -26.37 -2.05
N GLY A 378 -14.01 -26.20 -3.38
CA GLY A 378 -15.26 -26.03 -4.11
C GLY A 378 -15.46 -27.10 -5.17
N ASN A 379 -16.31 -28.09 -4.89
CA ASN A 379 -16.95 -28.85 -5.96
C ASN A 379 -17.68 -27.82 -6.87
N PRO A 380 -17.50 -27.79 -8.19
CA PRO A 380 -18.03 -26.72 -9.06
C PRO A 380 -19.57 -26.59 -9.07
N SER A 381 -20.28 -27.42 -8.32
CA SER A 381 -21.71 -27.34 -8.02
C SER A 381 -22.08 -26.44 -6.83
N THR A 382 -21.12 -25.92 -6.05
CA THR A 382 -21.36 -25.00 -4.91
C THR A 382 -21.01 -23.54 -5.21
N ALA A 383 -20.52 -23.24 -6.42
CA ALA A 383 -20.27 -21.85 -6.87
C ALA A 383 -21.56 -21.06 -7.18
N VAL A 384 -22.73 -21.66 -6.91
CA VAL A 384 -24.03 -21.01 -6.96
C VAL A 384 -24.65 -21.22 -5.57
N PRO A 385 -25.26 -20.20 -4.96
CA PRO A 385 -25.91 -20.35 -3.66
C PRO A 385 -26.82 -21.58 -3.66
N GLU A 386 -26.77 -22.39 -2.60
CA GLU A 386 -27.69 -23.52 -2.48
C GLU A 386 -29.13 -23.02 -2.68
N PRO A 387 -30.03 -23.79 -3.30
CA PRO A 387 -31.40 -23.35 -3.60
C PRO A 387 -32.16 -22.78 -2.39
N THR A 388 -31.76 -23.16 -1.18
CA THR A 388 -32.26 -22.65 0.10
C THR A 388 -31.91 -21.19 0.37
N VAL A 389 -30.72 -20.70 -0.02
CA VAL A 389 -30.30 -19.29 0.15
C VAL A 389 -31.06 -18.39 -0.82
N LEU A 390 -31.15 -18.80 -2.10
CA LEU A 390 -31.99 -18.14 -3.11
C LEU A 390 -33.48 -18.17 -2.75
N ALA A 391 -33.96 -19.28 -2.17
CA ALA A 391 -35.33 -19.39 -1.67
C ALA A 391 -35.57 -18.52 -0.44
N MET A 392 -34.59 -18.37 0.47
CA MET A 392 -34.69 -17.44 1.61
C MET A 392 -34.71 -15.99 1.15
N LEU A 393 -33.83 -15.60 0.20
CA LEU A 393 -33.83 -14.29 -0.45
C LEU A 393 -35.17 -13.99 -1.15
N ALA A 394 -35.70 -14.95 -1.92
CA ALA A 394 -37.00 -14.83 -2.57
C ALA A 394 -38.17 -14.76 -1.57
N CYS A 395 -38.10 -15.50 -0.46
CA CYS A 395 -39.11 -15.45 0.60
C CYS A 395 -39.07 -14.10 1.36
N LEU A 396 -37.88 -13.52 1.57
CA LEU A 396 -37.74 -12.20 2.20
C LEU A 396 -38.37 -11.09 1.35
N VAL A 397 -38.15 -11.14 0.03
CA VAL A 397 -38.76 -10.23 -0.97
C VAL A 397 -40.30 -10.30 -0.92
N LEU A 398 -40.86 -11.51 -0.78
CA LEU A 398 -42.32 -11.71 -0.73
C LEU A 398 -42.94 -11.27 0.61
N VAL A 399 -42.26 -11.52 1.74
CA VAL A 399 -42.78 -11.20 3.08
C VAL A 399 -42.76 -9.70 3.35
N VAL A 400 -41.78 -8.97 2.84
CA VAL A 400 -41.66 -7.51 3.05
C VAL A 400 -42.43 -6.72 1.98
N GLY A 401 -42.42 -7.16 0.71
CA GLY A 401 -43.22 -6.56 -0.37
C GLY A 401 -44.73 -6.63 -0.12
N GLY A 402 -45.21 -7.72 0.51
CA GLY A 402 -46.61 -7.89 0.87
C GLY A 402 -47.11 -6.95 1.99
N ARG A 403 -46.21 -6.36 2.79
CA ARG A 403 -46.59 -5.43 3.87
C ARG A 403 -46.91 -4.02 3.36
N ARG A 404 -46.37 -3.60 2.21
CA ARG A 404 -46.68 -2.28 1.60
C ARG A 404 -48.02 -2.24 0.85
N ALA A 405 -48.56 -3.38 0.42
CA ALA A 405 -49.78 -3.42 -0.42
C ALA A 405 -51.11 -3.50 0.35
N ARG A 406 -51.11 -3.58 1.70
CA ARG A 406 -52.32 -3.77 2.52
C ARG A 406 -52.80 -2.53 3.26
N GLY A 407 -52.37 -1.34 2.84
CA GLY A 407 -52.60 -0.10 3.56
C GLY A 407 -53.42 0.95 2.82
N GLU A 408 -54.40 0.62 1.98
CA GLU A 408 -55.34 1.62 1.44
C GLU A 408 -56.58 0.95 0.82
N ASN A 409 -57.64 0.75 1.62
CA ASN A 409 -59.04 0.71 1.17
C ASN A 409 -59.95 0.53 2.39
N VAL A 410 -60.23 1.63 3.11
CA VAL A 410 -61.42 1.72 3.96
C VAL A 410 -62.34 2.79 3.38
N LEU A 411 -63.50 2.29 2.97
CA LEU A 411 -64.57 2.90 2.22
C LEU A 411 -65.15 4.15 2.92
N ARG A 412 -65.27 5.26 2.18
CA ARG A 412 -66.25 6.31 2.48
C ARG A 412 -67.58 5.96 1.82
N ALA A 413 -68.60 5.69 2.61
CA ALA A 413 -70.00 5.80 2.20
C ALA A 413 -70.70 6.80 3.13
N ARG A 414 -71.19 7.89 2.54
CA ARG A 414 -72.26 8.76 3.05
C ARG A 414 -73.43 8.64 2.07
N PRO A 415 -74.69 8.77 2.51
CA PRO A 415 -75.25 10.09 2.84
C PRO A 415 -75.20 10.45 4.32
#